data_AF-A0A937MW14-F1
#
_entry.id   AF-A0A937MW14-F1
#
_cell.length_a   1.000
_cell.length_b   1.000
_cell.length_c   1.000
_cell.angle_alpha   90.00
_cell.angle_beta   90.00
_cell.angle_gamma   90.00
#
_symmetry.space_group_name_H-M   'P 1'
#
loop_
_entity.id
_entity.type
_entity.pdbx_description
1 polymer ?
#
loop_
_entity_poly.entity_id
_entity_poly.type
_entity_poly.pdbx_seq_one_letter_code
_entity_poly.pdbx_strand_id
1 'polypeptide(L)'
;MKYIRAVVVMLVMVTGCGNGVDGGEDVVEKSSFQMPVKENTWVRKETVRKTKSDMFSSTDKAVSVDPALAAKLKKSAVLPIKTQQECSDQANALDKRRIEVQERGGVWHAYERDVKAKPYSNYGMQLDSQTNRLVFSLKHICQNAQEVRLGGWGTQTVQRFESMGKEGYTNYFINLGEVPGDIDRWVRFAEFAIQGRDRNIPYSEIGESLGQAKGLIALYDDLSQRKITDDATLQTFLSEGATLLSVINESFASDPRLVLALQYEKLFPFEDIEGEM
;
A
#
# COMPACT_ATOMS: atom_id res chain seq x y z
N MET A 1 -22.21 -97.17 44.72
CA MET A 1 -21.86 -98.28 43.82
C MET A 1 -20.98 -97.74 42.70
N LYS A 2 -19.79 -98.36 42.53
CA LYS A 2 -19.08 -98.66 41.27
C LYS A 2 -18.98 -97.52 40.23
N TYR A 3 -17.83 -96.93 39.88
CA TYR A 3 -16.51 -97.44 39.42
C TYR A 3 -16.27 -96.95 37.98
N ILE A 4 -15.09 -96.32 37.75
CA ILE A 4 -14.20 -96.46 36.57
C ILE A 4 -14.75 -95.95 35.22
N ARG A 5 -14.09 -94.96 34.59
CA ARG A 5 -13.07 -95.17 33.53
C ARG A 5 -12.47 -93.87 33.01
N ALA A 6 -11.14 -93.87 33.06
CA ALA A 6 -10.22 -92.93 32.47
C ALA A 6 -10.05 -93.17 30.95
N VAL A 7 -9.17 -92.36 30.34
CA VAL A 7 -8.50 -92.51 29.02
C VAL A 7 -9.27 -91.85 27.86
N VAL A 8 -8.73 -91.03 26.94
CA VAL A 8 -7.52 -90.19 26.78
C VAL A 8 -7.71 -89.46 25.42
N VAL A 9 -7.28 -88.20 25.36
CA VAL A 9 -6.69 -87.45 24.22
C VAL A 9 -7.45 -87.34 22.88
N MET A 10 -7.67 -86.09 22.44
CA MET A 10 -7.09 -85.56 21.19
C MET A 10 -7.10 -84.02 21.20
N LEU A 11 -5.89 -83.46 21.12
CA LEU A 11 -5.57 -82.05 20.92
C LEU A 11 -6.06 -81.57 19.55
N VAL A 12 -6.71 -80.40 19.50
CA VAL A 12 -6.56 -79.46 18.39
C VAL A 12 -6.45 -78.06 18.99
N MET A 13 -5.26 -77.47 18.90
CA MET A 13 -5.02 -76.05 19.18
C MET A 13 -5.45 -75.22 17.99
N VAL A 14 -6.27 -74.19 18.21
CA VAL A 14 -6.25 -72.97 17.40
C VAL A 14 -6.25 -71.80 18.37
N THR A 15 -5.09 -71.16 18.46
CA THR A 15 -4.83 -69.94 19.23
C THR A 15 -5.38 -68.74 18.49
N GLY A 16 -6.43 -68.13 19.04
CA GLY A 16 -6.81 -66.74 18.80
C GLY A 16 -6.61 -65.96 20.11
N CYS A 17 -5.57 -65.13 20.17
CA CYS A 17 -5.46 -64.07 21.19
C CYS A 17 -6.40 -62.94 20.73
N GLY A 18 -7.39 -62.46 21.49
CA GLY A 18 -7.39 -62.19 22.93
C GLY A 18 -7.34 -60.67 23.09
N ASN A 19 -8.49 -60.04 23.39
CA ASN A 19 -8.81 -59.38 24.67
C ASN A 19 -8.37 -57.89 24.66
N GLY A 20 -9.19 -56.86 24.91
CA GLY A 20 -10.34 -56.76 25.80
C GLY A 20 -9.89 -56.82 27.25
N VAL A 21 -9.90 -55.71 28.01
CA VAL A 21 -10.15 -55.61 29.47
C VAL A 21 -9.73 -54.24 30.06
N ASP A 22 -10.69 -53.67 30.79
CA ASP A 22 -10.71 -52.79 31.98
C ASP A 22 -9.93 -51.46 32.10
N GLY A 23 -10.72 -50.40 32.29
CA GLY A 23 -10.78 -49.64 33.55
C GLY A 23 -9.63 -48.69 33.88
N GLY A 24 -9.86 -47.39 33.70
CA GLY A 24 -9.05 -46.31 34.30
C GLY A 24 -9.22 -45.00 33.56
N GLU A 25 -9.63 -43.94 34.27
CA GLU A 25 -9.63 -42.56 33.78
C GLU A 25 -8.24 -42.17 33.28
N ASP A 26 -8.15 -41.49 32.12
CA ASP A 26 -7.23 -40.36 31.91
C ASP A 26 -7.37 -39.76 30.49
N VAL A 27 -7.70 -38.46 30.49
CA VAL A 27 -7.27 -37.38 29.57
C VAL A 27 -7.33 -37.65 28.05
N VAL A 28 -8.29 -37.00 27.38
CA VAL A 28 -8.26 -36.78 25.92
C VAL A 28 -7.08 -35.87 25.58
N GLU A 29 -5.96 -36.47 25.19
CA GLU A 29 -4.87 -35.76 24.53
C GLU A 29 -5.34 -35.37 23.12
N LYS A 30 -5.35 -34.06 22.84
CA LYS A 30 -5.57 -33.47 21.51
C LYS A 30 -4.56 -34.09 20.54
N SER A 31 -4.98 -35.11 19.79
CA SER A 31 -4.18 -35.62 18.69
C SER A 31 -4.09 -34.55 17.61
N SER A 32 -2.84 -34.20 17.31
CA SER A 32 -2.41 -33.17 16.39
C SER A 32 -3.00 -33.40 14.99
N PHE A 33 -3.52 -32.33 14.42
CA PHE A 33 -3.95 -32.28 13.02
C PHE A 33 -2.74 -32.58 12.12
N GLN A 34 -2.61 -33.82 11.65
CA GLN A 34 -1.57 -34.22 10.71
C GLN A 34 -1.95 -33.72 9.31
N MET A 35 -1.17 -32.78 8.78
CA MET A 35 -1.34 -32.33 7.39
C MET A 35 -1.19 -33.52 6.43
N PRO A 36 -2.02 -33.61 5.38
CA PRO A 36 -1.90 -34.67 4.39
C PRO A 36 -0.53 -34.63 3.71
N VAL A 37 0.04 -35.82 3.50
CA VAL A 37 1.34 -36.01 2.85
C VAL A 37 1.25 -35.46 1.43
N LYS A 38 2.12 -34.49 1.13
CA LYS A 38 2.17 -33.78 -0.15
C LYS A 38 2.50 -34.77 -1.27
N GLU A 39 1.53 -35.04 -2.14
CA GLU A 39 1.76 -35.89 -3.32
C GLU A 39 2.79 -35.25 -4.27
N ASN A 40 3.75 -36.06 -4.71
CA ASN A 40 4.79 -35.65 -5.64
C ASN A 40 4.19 -35.58 -7.06
N THR A 41 3.76 -34.39 -7.47
CA THR A 41 3.40 -34.13 -8.87
C THR A 41 4.65 -34.19 -9.75
N TRP A 42 4.59 -34.97 -10.84
CA TRP A 42 5.64 -35.15 -11.86
C TRP A 42 5.79 -33.93 -12.77
N VAL A 43 5.85 -32.73 -12.20
CA VAL A 43 6.24 -31.52 -12.91
C VAL A 43 7.76 -31.46 -12.91
N ARG A 44 8.39 -31.29 -14.09
CA ARG A 44 9.83 -30.97 -14.18
C ARG A 44 10.12 -29.77 -13.27
N LYS A 45 10.74 -30.01 -12.13
CA LYS A 45 11.25 -28.96 -11.24
C LYS A 45 12.56 -28.46 -11.82
N GLU A 46 12.50 -27.64 -12.87
CA GLU A 46 13.62 -26.77 -13.15
C GLU A 46 13.70 -25.79 -11.97
N THR A 47 14.72 -25.97 -11.14
CA THR A 47 15.06 -25.02 -10.09
C THR A 47 15.60 -23.76 -10.77
N VAL A 48 14.71 -22.93 -11.27
CA VAL A 48 15.05 -21.61 -11.79
C VAL A 48 15.52 -20.79 -10.58
N ARG A 49 16.83 -20.76 -10.33
CA ARG A 49 17.44 -19.78 -9.42
C ARG A 49 17.38 -18.42 -10.10
N LYS A 50 16.20 -17.81 -10.13
CA LYS A 50 16.09 -16.37 -10.32
C LYS A 50 16.33 -15.73 -8.97
N THR A 51 17.44 -15.02 -8.84
CA THR A 51 17.69 -14.17 -7.68
C THR A 51 16.68 -13.02 -7.67
N LYS A 52 16.46 -12.36 -6.52
CA LYS A 52 15.61 -11.16 -6.46
C LYS A 52 16.09 -10.12 -7.49
N SER A 53 17.40 -10.01 -7.71
CA SER A 53 18.00 -9.22 -8.78
C SER A 53 17.62 -9.66 -10.20
N ASP A 54 17.35 -10.94 -10.47
CA ASP A 54 16.89 -11.40 -11.80
C ASP A 54 15.39 -11.18 -12.05
N MET A 55 14.60 -11.01 -10.99
CA MET A 55 13.19 -10.63 -11.10
C MET A 55 13.01 -9.11 -11.23
N PHE A 56 14.02 -8.33 -10.83
CA PHE A 56 14.05 -6.87 -10.88
C PHE A 56 15.21 -6.31 -11.72
N SER A 57 15.84 -7.12 -12.59
CA SER A 57 16.87 -6.63 -13.53
C SER A 57 16.22 -5.97 -14.75
N SER A 58 15.29 -5.05 -14.52
CA SER A 58 15.32 -3.86 -15.37
C SER A 58 16.65 -3.19 -15.03
N THR A 59 17.64 -3.33 -15.90
CA THR A 59 18.73 -2.37 -15.93
C THR A 59 18.04 -1.02 -16.03
N ASP A 60 17.95 -0.27 -14.92
CA ASP A 60 17.32 1.05 -14.92
C ASP A 60 18.17 1.91 -15.84
N LYS A 61 17.81 1.94 -17.12
CA LYS A 61 18.45 2.76 -18.12
C LYS A 61 18.09 4.18 -17.73
N ALA A 62 19.00 4.82 -17.02
CA ALA A 62 18.83 6.17 -16.54
C ALA A 62 18.58 7.08 -17.75
N VAL A 63 17.38 7.66 -17.80
CA VAL A 63 17.00 8.65 -18.79
C VAL A 63 17.36 10.03 -18.25
N SER A 64 17.92 10.90 -19.10
CA SER A 64 18.29 12.25 -18.66
C SER A 64 17.04 13.12 -18.44
N VAL A 65 17.05 13.84 -17.32
CA VAL A 65 16.06 14.88 -16.99
C VAL A 65 16.41 16.15 -17.76
N ASP A 66 15.41 16.77 -18.39
CA ASP A 66 15.52 18.07 -19.04
C ASP A 66 15.38 19.19 -17.98
N PRO A 67 16.44 19.95 -17.68
CA PRO A 67 16.41 20.99 -16.66
C PRO A 67 15.53 22.18 -17.05
N ALA A 68 15.40 22.50 -18.34
CA ALA A 68 14.58 23.60 -18.82
C ALA A 68 13.09 23.27 -18.67
N LEU A 69 12.71 22.05 -19.03
CA LEU A 69 11.36 21.55 -18.79
C LEU A 69 11.06 21.45 -17.29
N ALA A 70 12.00 20.93 -16.48
CA ALA A 70 11.84 20.87 -15.03
C ALA A 70 11.56 22.26 -14.43
N ALA A 71 12.34 23.27 -14.82
CA ALA A 71 12.13 24.66 -14.37
C ALA A 71 10.75 25.21 -14.80
N LYS A 72 10.30 24.87 -16.00
CA LYS A 72 8.97 25.24 -16.50
C LYS A 72 7.85 24.58 -15.69
N LEU A 73 7.97 23.28 -15.39
CA LEU A 73 6.96 22.52 -14.64
C LEU A 73 6.88 22.94 -13.17
N LYS A 74 7.98 23.42 -12.59
CA LYS A 74 8.02 23.99 -11.24
C LYS A 74 7.41 25.39 -11.15
N LYS A 75 7.21 26.07 -12.28
CA LYS A 75 6.63 27.41 -12.29
C LYS A 75 5.11 27.32 -12.10
N SER A 76 4.65 27.60 -10.88
CA SER A 76 3.23 27.56 -10.52
C SER A 76 2.44 28.74 -11.09
N ALA A 77 1.28 28.45 -11.67
CA ALA A 77 0.24 29.45 -11.84
C ALA A 77 -0.52 29.59 -10.52
N VAL A 78 -0.39 30.71 -9.82
CA VAL A 78 -1.10 30.93 -8.55
C VAL A 78 -2.60 30.93 -8.81
N LEU A 79 -3.31 29.95 -8.23
CA LEU A 79 -4.76 29.88 -8.30
C LEU A 79 -5.33 30.71 -7.13
N PRO A 80 -6.25 31.66 -7.38
CA PRO A 80 -6.83 32.50 -6.34
C PRO A 80 -7.91 31.74 -5.54
N ILE A 81 -7.50 30.71 -4.81
CA ILE A 81 -8.38 29.87 -3.99
C ILE A 81 -8.48 30.46 -2.59
N LYS A 82 -9.71 30.63 -2.10
CA LYS A 82 -10.01 31.24 -0.79
C LYS A 82 -10.79 30.32 0.13
N THR A 83 -11.49 29.32 -0.42
CA THR A 83 -12.39 28.46 0.34
C THR A 83 -12.07 26.98 0.17
N GLN A 84 -12.57 26.17 1.12
CA GLN A 84 -12.51 24.71 1.03
C GLN A 84 -13.15 24.20 -0.27
N GLN A 85 -14.33 24.71 -0.60
CA GLN A 85 -15.08 24.26 -1.78
C GLN A 85 -14.28 24.52 -3.07
N GLU A 86 -13.71 25.72 -3.23
CA GLU A 86 -12.87 26.05 -4.38
C GLU A 86 -11.64 25.14 -4.46
N CYS A 87 -11.00 24.85 -3.32
CA CYS A 87 -9.86 23.93 -3.25
C CYS A 87 -10.25 22.52 -3.72
N SER A 88 -11.33 21.99 -3.14
CA SER A 88 -11.86 20.67 -3.47
C SER A 88 -12.30 20.58 -4.93
N ASP A 89 -12.91 21.61 -5.50
CA ASP A 89 -13.31 21.64 -6.91
C ASP A 89 -12.09 21.57 -7.84
N GLN A 90 -11.01 22.30 -7.51
CA GLN A 90 -9.76 22.23 -8.27
C GLN A 90 -9.09 20.86 -8.14
N ALA A 91 -9.05 20.29 -6.93
CA ALA A 91 -8.50 18.95 -6.71
C ALA A 91 -9.31 17.87 -7.45
N ASN A 92 -10.64 17.95 -7.41
CA ASN A 92 -11.54 17.04 -8.13
C ASN A 92 -11.41 17.18 -9.65
N ALA A 93 -11.13 18.37 -10.17
CA ALA A 93 -10.83 18.55 -11.59
C ALA A 93 -9.53 17.84 -12.01
N LEU A 94 -8.50 17.82 -11.15
CA LEU A 94 -7.28 17.04 -11.37
C LEU A 94 -7.55 15.54 -11.28
N ASP A 95 -8.33 15.12 -10.28
CA ASP A 95 -8.80 13.75 -10.05
C ASP A 95 -9.51 13.20 -11.29
N LYS A 96 -10.46 13.96 -11.84
CA LYS A 96 -11.18 13.60 -13.06
C LYS A 96 -10.24 13.38 -14.24
N ARG A 97 -9.31 14.31 -14.50
CA ARG A 97 -8.33 14.16 -15.60
C ARG A 97 -7.44 12.94 -15.40
N ARG A 98 -6.99 12.70 -14.17
CA ARG A 98 -6.19 11.51 -13.84
C ARG A 98 -6.97 10.23 -14.12
N ILE A 99 -8.24 10.14 -13.71
CA ILE A 99 -9.12 9.00 -14.00
C ILE A 99 -9.25 8.79 -15.50
N GLU A 100 -9.52 9.84 -16.27
CA GLU A 100 -9.62 9.77 -17.73
C GLU A 100 -8.33 9.19 -18.37
N VAL A 101 -7.16 9.57 -17.86
CA VAL A 101 -5.87 8.99 -18.30
C VAL A 101 -5.73 7.52 -17.90
N GLN A 102 -6.11 7.16 -16.68
CA GLN A 102 -6.07 5.78 -16.20
C GLN A 102 -7.02 4.86 -16.98
N GLU A 103 -8.21 5.34 -17.35
CA GLU A 103 -9.16 4.61 -18.20
C GLU A 103 -8.57 4.31 -19.59
N ARG A 104 -7.64 5.15 -20.08
CA ARG A 104 -6.86 4.89 -21.30
C ARG A 104 -5.66 3.95 -21.10
N GLY A 105 -5.46 3.44 -19.88
CA GLY A 105 -4.34 2.56 -19.51
C GLY A 105 -3.15 3.28 -18.86
N GLY A 106 -3.26 4.58 -18.56
CA GLY A 106 -2.19 5.35 -17.95
C GLY A 106 -1.03 5.68 -18.90
N VAL A 107 0.00 6.34 -18.37
CA VAL A 107 1.25 6.54 -19.11
C VAL A 107 2.00 5.23 -19.25
N TRP A 108 1.86 4.30 -18.29
CA TRP A 108 2.43 2.95 -18.42
C TRP A 108 2.02 2.27 -19.74
N HIS A 109 0.75 2.35 -20.14
CA HIS A 109 0.29 1.81 -21.42
C HIS A 109 0.98 2.46 -22.63
N ALA A 110 1.28 3.77 -22.58
CA ALA A 110 2.01 4.45 -23.65
C ALA A 110 3.43 3.90 -23.83
N TYR A 111 4.13 3.58 -22.72
CA TYR A 111 5.44 2.92 -22.76
C TYR A 111 5.33 1.47 -23.29
N GLU A 112 4.32 0.72 -22.86
CA GLU A 112 4.15 -0.69 -23.27
C GLU A 112 3.78 -0.87 -24.75
N ARG A 113 3.11 0.13 -25.34
CA ARG A 113 2.63 0.07 -26.73
C ARG A 113 3.76 0.11 -27.77
N ASP A 114 4.87 0.79 -27.47
CA ASP A 114 5.99 0.93 -28.39
C ASP A 114 7.17 0.01 -28.00
N VAL A 115 7.68 -0.77 -28.95
CA VAL A 115 8.74 -1.75 -28.70
C VAL A 115 10.05 -1.10 -28.20
N LYS A 116 10.35 0.13 -28.63
CA LYS A 116 11.56 0.87 -28.24
C LYS A 116 11.38 1.56 -26.88
N ALA A 117 10.18 1.97 -26.51
CA ALA A 117 9.88 2.56 -25.21
C ALA A 117 9.65 1.52 -24.10
N LYS A 118 9.16 0.33 -24.44
CA LYS A 118 8.84 -0.76 -23.51
C LYS A 118 9.95 -1.12 -22.50
N PRO A 119 11.25 -1.12 -22.85
CA PRO A 119 12.33 -1.31 -21.86
C PRO A 119 12.34 -0.28 -20.71
N TYR A 120 11.64 0.84 -20.86
CA TYR A 120 11.54 1.92 -19.88
C TYR A 120 10.18 1.96 -19.17
N SER A 121 9.31 0.96 -19.33
CA SER A 121 7.95 0.95 -18.75
C SER A 121 7.91 1.13 -17.23
N ASN A 122 9.01 0.87 -16.51
CA ASN A 122 9.12 1.20 -15.08
C ASN A 122 8.87 2.71 -14.83
N TYR A 123 9.34 3.59 -15.72
CA TYR A 123 9.05 5.03 -15.63
C TYR A 123 7.55 5.30 -15.77
N GLY A 124 6.87 4.66 -16.71
CA GLY A 124 5.42 4.79 -16.88
C GLY A 124 4.64 4.33 -15.65
N MET A 125 5.01 3.18 -15.07
CA MET A 125 4.38 2.67 -13.84
C MET A 125 4.61 3.60 -12.64
N GLN A 126 5.82 4.12 -12.48
CA GLN A 126 6.14 5.10 -11.43
C GLN A 126 5.40 6.42 -11.64
N LEU A 127 5.28 6.90 -12.88
CA LEU A 127 4.49 8.09 -13.20
C LEU A 127 3.03 7.92 -12.81
N ASP A 128 2.40 6.80 -13.18
CA ASP A 128 1.02 6.52 -12.82
C ASP A 128 0.86 6.51 -11.28
N SER A 129 1.73 5.79 -10.57
CA SER A 129 1.71 5.70 -9.10
C SER A 129 1.91 7.06 -8.41
N GLN A 130 2.96 7.81 -8.78
CA GLN A 130 3.28 9.10 -8.15
C GLN A 130 2.26 10.18 -8.52
N THR A 131 1.69 10.13 -9.72
CA THR A 131 0.62 11.04 -10.13
C THR A 131 -0.65 10.81 -9.31
N ASN A 132 -1.02 9.54 -9.08
CA ASN A 132 -2.14 9.19 -8.20
C ASN A 132 -1.92 9.75 -6.80
N ARG A 133 -0.75 9.47 -6.24
CA ARG A 133 -0.37 9.95 -4.91
C ARG A 133 -0.42 11.47 -4.82
N LEU A 134 0.05 12.18 -5.83
CA LEU A 134 0.03 13.64 -5.88
C LEU A 134 -1.40 14.19 -5.80
N VAL A 135 -2.29 13.66 -6.65
CA VAL A 135 -3.68 14.12 -6.71
C VAL A 135 -4.44 13.82 -5.43
N PHE A 136 -4.29 12.61 -4.88
CA PHE A 136 -4.94 12.23 -3.62
C PHE A 136 -4.40 13.04 -2.45
N SER A 137 -3.10 13.29 -2.40
CA SER A 137 -2.48 14.16 -1.38
C SER A 137 -3.09 15.56 -1.40
N LEU A 138 -3.23 16.17 -2.58
CA LEU A 138 -3.82 17.51 -2.72
C LEU A 138 -5.30 17.54 -2.32
N LYS A 139 -6.07 16.51 -2.71
CA LYS A 139 -7.47 16.36 -2.31
C LYS A 139 -7.62 16.28 -0.80
N HIS A 140 -6.80 15.45 -0.17
CA HIS A 140 -6.78 15.27 1.28
C HIS A 140 -6.39 16.57 2.01
N ILE A 141 -5.39 17.30 1.51
CA ILE A 141 -5.00 18.60 2.10
C ILE A 141 -6.10 19.64 1.95
N CYS A 142 -6.81 19.70 0.82
CA CYS A 142 -7.96 20.61 0.69
C CYS A 142 -9.04 20.32 1.74
N GLN A 143 -9.29 19.05 2.06
CA GLN A 143 -10.29 18.64 3.05
C GLN A 143 -9.86 18.95 4.49
N ASN A 144 -8.55 18.87 4.77
CA ASN A 144 -7.96 18.96 6.10
C ASN A 144 -7.14 20.25 6.33
N ALA A 145 -7.33 21.29 5.53
CA ALA A 145 -6.51 22.51 5.60
C ALA A 145 -6.60 23.23 6.96
N GLN A 146 -7.81 23.27 7.53
CA GLN A 146 -8.15 24.03 8.75
C GLN A 146 -8.29 23.18 10.01
N GLU A 147 -8.41 21.87 9.88
CA GLU A 147 -8.43 20.95 11.01
C GLU A 147 -8.12 19.54 10.50
N VAL A 148 -7.66 18.66 11.39
CA VAL A 148 -7.64 17.23 11.10
C VAL A 148 -9.05 16.68 11.27
N ARG A 149 -9.68 16.27 10.18
CA ARG A 149 -10.96 15.56 10.26
C ARG A 149 -10.68 14.11 10.65
N LEU A 150 -11.15 13.74 11.84
CA LEU A 150 -11.04 12.38 12.35
C LEU A 150 -12.36 11.65 12.16
N GLY A 151 -12.30 10.44 11.62
CA GLY A 151 -13.41 9.50 11.56
C GLY A 151 -13.37 8.47 12.69
N GLY A 152 -14.26 7.49 12.60
CA GLY A 152 -14.42 6.31 13.47
C GLY A 152 -13.32 6.03 14.49
N TRP A 153 -12.31 5.27 14.09
CA TRP A 153 -11.26 4.80 14.98
C TRP A 153 -10.38 5.96 15.47
N GLY A 154 -10.00 6.88 14.57
CA GLY A 154 -9.16 8.02 14.90
C GLY A 154 -9.71 8.91 16.00
N THR A 155 -11.03 9.15 16.00
CA THR A 155 -11.70 9.93 17.05
C THR A 155 -11.61 9.23 18.41
N GLN A 156 -11.87 7.91 18.45
CA GLN A 156 -11.82 7.13 19.69
C GLN A 156 -10.39 7.04 20.25
N THR A 157 -9.41 6.86 19.37
CA THR A 157 -7.99 6.84 19.71
C THR A 157 -7.55 8.14 20.37
N VAL A 158 -7.88 9.27 19.75
CA VAL A 158 -7.53 10.60 20.30
C VAL A 158 -8.23 10.85 21.63
N GLN A 159 -9.53 10.58 21.75
CA GLN A 159 -10.27 10.76 23.00
C GLN A 159 -9.69 9.92 24.14
N ARG A 160 -9.36 8.65 23.86
CA ARG A 160 -8.73 7.77 24.84
C ARG A 160 -7.36 8.31 25.25
N PHE A 161 -6.54 8.71 24.27
CA PHE A 161 -5.22 9.28 24.53
C PHE A 161 -5.29 10.51 25.44
N GLU A 162 -6.20 11.43 25.18
CA GLU A 162 -6.39 12.63 26.01
C GLU A 162 -6.89 12.30 27.42
N SER A 163 -7.81 11.33 27.55
CA SER A 163 -8.37 10.94 28.85
C SER A 163 -7.37 10.22 29.77
N MET A 164 -6.46 9.43 29.19
CA MET A 164 -5.54 8.57 29.95
C MET A 164 -4.13 9.18 30.05
N GLY A 165 -3.82 10.17 29.22
CA GLY A 165 -2.46 10.64 28.98
C GLY A 165 -1.60 9.58 28.28
N LYS A 166 -0.42 10.00 27.79
CA LYS A 166 0.48 9.15 27.00
C LYS A 166 0.85 7.84 27.71
N GLU A 167 1.24 7.93 28.98
CA GLU A 167 1.66 6.77 29.77
C GLU A 167 0.48 5.83 30.06
N GLY A 168 -0.67 6.37 30.45
CA GLY A 168 -1.89 5.59 30.68
C GLY A 168 -2.40 4.89 29.42
N TYR A 169 -2.38 5.58 28.28
CA TYR A 169 -2.74 5.03 26.98
C TYR A 169 -1.81 3.88 26.57
N THR A 170 -0.51 4.07 26.75
CA THR A 170 0.51 3.05 26.42
C THR A 170 0.32 1.81 27.27
N ASN A 171 0.22 1.97 28.60
CA ASN A 171 0.05 0.86 29.54
C ASN A 171 -1.26 0.10 29.33
N TYR A 172 -2.33 0.81 28.96
CA TYR A 172 -3.63 0.20 28.65
C TYR A 172 -3.50 -0.86 27.54
N PHE A 173 -2.88 -0.50 26.42
CA PHE A 173 -2.74 -1.43 25.30
C PHE A 173 -1.66 -2.49 25.52
N ILE A 174 -0.59 -2.20 26.27
CA ILE A 174 0.36 -3.22 26.72
C ILE A 174 -0.36 -4.31 27.52
N ASN A 175 -1.24 -3.92 28.45
CA ASN A 175 -1.99 -4.86 29.29
C ASN A 175 -3.03 -5.68 28.49
N LEU A 176 -3.49 -5.17 27.34
CA LEU A 176 -4.32 -5.92 26.39
C LEU A 176 -3.52 -6.88 25.51
N GLY A 177 -2.19 -6.85 25.59
CA GLY A 177 -1.31 -7.69 24.78
C GLY A 177 -1.00 -7.13 23.40
N GLU A 178 -1.24 -5.84 23.16
CA GLU A 178 -0.93 -5.21 21.87
C GLU A 178 0.57 -5.10 21.60
N VAL A 179 0.93 -5.07 20.32
CA VAL A 179 2.33 -5.00 19.89
C VAL A 179 2.88 -3.58 20.14
N PRO A 180 4.03 -3.41 20.81
CA PRO A 180 4.58 -2.08 21.14
C PRO A 180 4.75 -1.15 19.94
N GLY A 181 5.07 -1.70 18.76
CA GLY A 181 5.20 -0.93 17.52
C GLY A 181 3.87 -0.32 17.04
N ASP A 182 2.75 -0.97 17.32
CA ASP A 182 1.41 -0.48 16.96
C ASP A 182 0.97 0.61 17.95
N ILE A 183 1.23 0.38 19.23
CA ILE A 183 0.97 1.36 20.30
C ILE A 183 1.73 2.67 20.01
N ASP A 184 3.01 2.60 19.65
CA ASP A 184 3.80 3.79 19.32
C ASP A 184 3.27 4.51 18.07
N ARG A 185 2.76 3.78 17.07
CA ARG A 185 2.07 4.39 15.93
C ARG A 185 0.81 5.13 16.34
N TRP A 186 -0.02 4.52 17.19
CA TRP A 186 -1.27 5.14 17.66
C TRP A 186 -1.02 6.35 18.56
N VAL A 187 0.02 6.31 19.40
CA VAL A 187 0.47 7.45 20.19
C VAL A 187 0.91 8.60 19.28
N ARG A 188 1.77 8.31 18.29
CA ARG A 188 2.22 9.34 17.33
C ARG A 188 1.06 9.91 16.50
N PHE A 189 0.12 9.07 16.11
CA PHE A 189 -1.12 9.51 15.46
C PHE A 189 -1.93 10.45 16.35
N ALA A 190 -2.15 10.09 17.62
CA ALA A 190 -2.94 10.91 18.53
C ALA A 190 -2.28 12.26 18.80
N GLU A 191 -0.96 12.28 19.05
CA GLU A 191 -0.17 13.50 19.22
C GLU A 191 -0.27 14.41 17.98
N PHE A 192 -0.11 13.84 16.78
CA PHE A 192 -0.23 14.57 15.52
C PHE A 192 -1.63 15.14 15.30
N ALA A 193 -2.67 14.35 15.56
CA ALA A 193 -4.05 14.78 15.40
C ALA A 193 -4.43 15.91 16.37
N ILE A 194 -3.97 15.84 17.62
CA ILE A 194 -4.17 16.90 18.63
C ILE A 194 -3.44 18.18 18.20
N GLN A 195 -2.17 18.08 17.80
CA GLN A 195 -1.40 19.23 17.30
C GLN A 195 -2.04 19.87 16.06
N GLY A 196 -2.71 19.07 15.23
CA GLY A 196 -3.35 19.55 14.02
C GLY A 196 -4.74 20.18 14.22
N ARG A 197 -5.30 20.22 15.44
CA ARG A 197 -6.59 20.88 15.72
C ARG A 197 -6.55 22.39 15.53
N ASP A 198 -5.41 23.01 15.85
CA ASP A 198 -5.20 24.45 15.70
C ASP A 198 -4.58 24.83 14.34
N ARG A 199 -4.49 23.86 13.42
CA ARG A 199 -3.83 24.09 12.13
C ARG A 199 -4.69 24.98 11.24
N ASN A 200 -4.09 26.03 10.68
CA ASN A 200 -4.77 26.88 9.72
C ASN A 200 -3.88 27.10 8.49
N ILE A 201 -3.97 26.21 7.49
CA ILE A 201 -3.28 26.39 6.22
C ILE A 201 -4.14 27.30 5.33
N PRO A 202 -3.64 28.47 4.89
CA PRO A 202 -4.37 29.32 3.97
C PRO A 202 -4.62 28.59 2.64
N TYR A 203 -5.88 28.60 2.17
CA TYR A 203 -6.24 28.01 0.88
C TYR A 203 -5.47 28.61 -0.31
N SER A 204 -4.98 29.84 -0.18
CA SER A 204 -4.11 30.47 -1.17
C SER A 204 -2.78 29.73 -1.35
N GLU A 205 -2.20 29.21 -0.26
CA GLU A 205 -0.96 28.43 -0.32
C GLU A 205 -1.19 27.07 -0.98
N ILE A 206 -2.33 26.43 -0.72
CA ILE A 206 -2.72 25.18 -1.40
C ILE A 206 -2.99 25.46 -2.89
N GLY A 207 -3.48 26.65 -3.22
CA GLY A 207 -3.67 27.11 -4.60
C GLY A 207 -2.38 27.15 -5.42
N GLU A 208 -1.22 27.35 -4.79
CA GLU A 208 0.09 27.26 -5.46
C GLU A 208 0.41 25.82 -5.85
N SER A 209 0.24 24.87 -4.93
CA SER A 209 0.44 23.44 -5.16
C SER A 209 -0.50 22.90 -6.25
N LEU A 210 -1.78 23.27 -6.18
CA LEU A 210 -2.78 22.92 -7.19
C LEU A 210 -2.45 23.54 -8.56
N GLY A 211 -1.96 24.77 -8.56
CA GLY A 211 -1.50 25.47 -9.75
C GLY A 211 -0.35 24.76 -10.45
N GLN A 212 0.64 24.32 -9.68
CA GLN A 212 1.75 23.50 -10.19
C GLN A 212 1.24 22.15 -10.71
N ALA A 213 0.42 21.46 -9.92
CA ALA A 213 -0.11 20.14 -10.26
C ALA A 213 -0.90 20.14 -11.58
N LYS A 214 -1.63 21.22 -11.91
CA LYS A 214 -2.29 21.36 -13.22
C LYS A 214 -1.32 21.19 -14.40
N GLY A 215 -0.12 21.78 -14.32
CA GLY A 215 0.90 21.65 -15.36
C GLY A 215 1.44 20.22 -15.45
N LEU A 216 1.65 19.58 -14.29
CA LEU A 216 2.13 18.20 -14.21
C LEU A 216 1.10 17.21 -14.79
N ILE A 217 -0.18 17.34 -14.41
CA ILE A 217 -1.26 16.49 -14.92
C ILE A 217 -1.51 16.71 -16.41
N ALA A 218 -1.33 17.94 -16.91
CA ALA A 218 -1.44 18.21 -18.34
C ALA A 218 -0.35 17.48 -19.16
N LEU A 219 0.90 17.49 -18.69
CA LEU A 219 1.98 16.73 -19.33
C LEU A 219 1.77 15.22 -19.20
N TYR A 220 1.32 14.75 -18.03
CA TYR A 220 0.97 13.35 -17.80
C TYR A 220 -0.09 12.85 -18.81
N ASP A 221 -1.16 13.62 -19.01
CA ASP A 221 -2.20 13.29 -19.98
C ASP A 221 -1.66 13.24 -21.41
N ASP A 222 -0.93 14.28 -21.81
CA ASP A 222 -0.33 14.38 -23.14
C ASP A 222 0.65 13.21 -23.43
N LEU A 223 1.48 12.83 -22.46
CA LEU A 223 2.34 11.64 -22.56
C LEU A 223 1.54 10.34 -22.75
N SER A 224 0.40 10.17 -22.07
CA SER A 224 -0.40 8.94 -22.18
C SER A 224 -0.93 8.68 -23.60
N GLN A 225 -1.09 9.74 -24.39
CA GLN A 225 -1.67 9.69 -25.73
C GLN A 225 -0.60 9.73 -26.83
N ARG A 226 0.63 10.10 -26.50
CA ARG A 226 1.68 10.38 -27.47
C ARG A 226 2.08 9.15 -28.28
N LYS A 227 2.26 9.35 -29.59
CA LYS A 227 2.78 8.35 -30.51
C LYS A 227 4.27 8.57 -30.73
N ILE A 228 5.01 7.47 -30.74
CA ILE A 228 6.46 7.47 -31.01
C ILE A 228 6.63 7.06 -32.46
N THR A 229 7.20 7.94 -33.28
CA THR A 229 7.31 7.75 -34.73
C THR A 229 8.74 7.50 -35.19
N ASP A 230 9.71 7.95 -34.41
CA ASP A 230 11.14 7.91 -34.72
C ASP A 230 11.98 7.97 -33.42
N ASP A 231 13.30 7.93 -33.57
CA ASP A 231 14.19 7.96 -32.41
C ASP A 231 14.21 9.32 -31.70
N ALA A 232 13.99 10.43 -32.42
CA ALA A 232 13.96 11.76 -31.82
C ALA A 232 12.75 11.91 -30.88
N THR A 233 11.57 11.53 -31.37
CA THR A 233 10.32 11.51 -30.60
C THR A 233 10.39 10.54 -29.43
N LEU A 234 11.08 9.40 -29.57
CA LEU A 234 11.37 8.50 -28.46
C LEU A 234 12.22 9.18 -27.38
N GLN A 235 13.34 9.83 -27.76
CA GLN A 235 14.20 10.50 -26.79
C GLN A 235 13.47 11.63 -26.06
N THR A 236 12.67 12.41 -26.77
CA THR A 236 11.80 13.44 -26.16
C THR A 236 10.80 12.80 -25.21
N PHE A 237 10.06 11.78 -25.63
CA PHE A 237 9.08 11.08 -24.79
C PHE A 237 9.70 10.55 -23.50
N LEU A 238 10.86 9.88 -23.60
CA LEU A 238 11.57 9.35 -22.45
C LEU A 238 12.05 10.48 -21.53
N SER A 239 12.69 11.52 -22.08
CA SER A 239 13.22 12.64 -21.29
C SER A 239 12.13 13.41 -20.57
N GLU A 240 11.00 13.69 -21.24
CA GLU A 240 9.85 14.36 -20.63
C GLU A 240 9.21 13.50 -19.54
N GLY A 241 9.05 12.19 -19.74
CA GLY A 241 8.54 11.28 -18.72
C GLY A 241 9.45 11.21 -17.49
N ALA A 242 10.77 11.11 -17.69
CA ALA A 242 11.75 11.13 -16.60
C ALA A 242 11.74 12.48 -15.86
N THR A 243 11.61 13.58 -16.60
CA THR A 243 11.54 14.93 -16.03
C THR A 243 10.29 15.12 -15.19
N LEU A 244 9.12 14.72 -15.70
CA LEU A 244 7.86 14.77 -14.98
C LEU A 244 7.95 13.98 -13.67
N LEU A 245 8.47 12.75 -13.72
CA LEU A 245 8.64 11.92 -12.53
C LEU A 245 9.56 12.59 -11.50
N SER A 246 10.70 13.15 -11.95
CA SER A 246 11.63 13.89 -11.07
C SER A 246 10.93 15.05 -10.39
N VAL A 247 10.18 15.88 -11.14
CA VAL A 247 9.50 17.05 -10.59
C VAL A 247 8.40 16.65 -9.60
N ILE A 248 7.63 15.59 -9.86
CA ILE A 248 6.63 15.09 -8.91
C ILE A 248 7.31 14.63 -7.62
N ASN A 249 8.37 13.82 -7.72
CA ASN A 249 9.10 13.32 -6.56
C ASN A 249 9.75 14.46 -5.74
N GLU A 250 10.32 15.45 -6.42
CA GLU A 250 10.86 16.65 -5.76
C GLU A 250 9.78 17.48 -5.07
N SER A 251 8.57 17.53 -5.62
CA SER A 251 7.44 18.23 -5.00
C SER A 251 7.08 17.58 -3.65
N PHE A 252 7.14 16.25 -3.54
CA PHE A 252 6.97 15.54 -2.28
C PHE A 252 8.07 15.76 -1.25
N ALA A 253 9.21 16.32 -1.65
CA ALA A 253 10.31 16.68 -0.75
C ALA A 253 10.34 18.18 -0.39
N SER A 254 9.82 19.03 -1.26
CA SER A 254 9.98 20.49 -1.17
C SER A 254 8.69 21.25 -0.92
N ASP A 255 7.52 20.72 -1.30
CA ASP A 255 6.23 21.33 -1.05
C ASP A 255 5.74 20.96 0.37
N PRO A 256 5.62 21.92 1.31
CA PRO A 256 5.23 21.61 2.69
C PRO A 256 3.84 20.96 2.81
N ARG A 257 2.92 21.25 1.87
CA ARG A 257 1.57 20.69 1.87
C ARG A 257 1.61 19.21 1.47
N LEU A 258 2.41 18.87 0.47
CA LEU A 258 2.61 17.48 0.07
C LEU A 258 3.38 16.69 1.13
N VAL A 259 4.40 17.29 1.76
CA VAL A 259 5.10 16.68 2.90
C VAL A 259 4.13 16.39 4.04
N LEU A 260 3.22 17.33 4.35
CA LEU A 260 2.18 17.11 5.35
C LEU A 260 1.26 15.94 4.95
N ALA A 261 0.86 15.84 3.69
CA ALA A 261 0.07 14.70 3.20
C ALA A 261 0.81 13.36 3.37
N LEU A 262 2.14 13.33 3.23
CA LEU A 262 2.93 12.12 3.51
C LEU A 262 2.96 11.75 5.00
N GLN A 263 2.92 12.75 5.88
CA GLN A 263 2.79 12.50 7.32
C GLN A 263 1.42 11.87 7.62
N TYR A 264 0.36 12.38 6.98
CA TYR A 264 -0.98 11.79 7.03
C TYR A 264 -0.97 10.31 6.61
N GLU A 265 -0.45 10.02 5.40
CA GLU A 265 -0.34 8.66 4.86
C GLU A 265 0.42 7.71 5.81
N LYS A 266 1.46 8.20 6.48
CA LYS A 266 2.29 7.40 7.40
C LYS A 266 1.62 7.13 8.75
N LEU A 267 0.77 8.05 9.21
CA LEU A 267 0.22 8.04 10.57
C LEU A 267 -1.20 7.50 10.63
N PHE A 268 -2.01 7.68 9.59
CA PHE A 268 -3.37 7.15 9.56
C PHE A 268 -3.31 5.65 9.29
N PRO A 269 -3.85 4.80 10.18
CA PRO A 269 -4.01 3.39 9.87
C PRO A 269 -4.99 3.25 8.70
N PHE A 270 -4.79 2.20 7.90
CA PHE A 270 -5.57 1.93 6.68
C PHE A 270 -7.09 1.97 6.91
N GLU A 271 -7.57 1.64 8.10
CA GLU A 271 -8.99 1.62 8.50
C GLU A 271 -9.66 3.01 8.48
N ASP A 272 -8.94 4.11 8.73
CA ASP A 272 -9.49 5.48 8.59
C ASP A 272 -9.35 6.02 7.15
N ILE A 273 -8.65 5.29 6.26
CA ILE A 273 -8.47 5.63 4.84
C ILE A 273 -9.51 4.91 3.96
N GLU A 274 -10.13 3.82 4.44
CA GLU A 274 -11.11 3.01 3.70
C GLU A 274 -12.39 3.77 3.26
N GLY A 275 -12.55 5.04 3.68
CA GLY A 275 -13.63 5.92 3.23
C GLY A 275 -13.26 7.00 2.21
N GLU A 276 -11.96 7.22 1.91
CA GLU A 276 -11.52 8.42 1.16
C GLU A 276 -10.52 8.15 0.01
N MET A 277 -10.02 6.93 -0.19
CA MET A 277 -9.20 6.54 -1.36
C MET A 277 -10.01 5.84 -2.45
#